data_AF-A0A0L8VKI0-F1
#
_entry.id   AF-A0A0L8VKI0-F1
#
_cell.length_a   1.000
_cell.length_b   1.000
_cell.length_c   1.000
_cell.angle_alpha   90.00
_cell.angle_beta   90.00
_cell.angle_gamma   90.00
#
_symmetry.space_group_name_H-M   'P 1'
#
loop_
_entity.id
_entity.type
_entity.pdbx_description
1 polymer ?
#
loop_
_entity_poly.entity_id
_entity_poly.type
_entity_poly.pdbx_seq_one_letter_code
_entity_poly.pdbx_strand_id
1 'polypeptide(L)'
;MWSSLFGWTSSNAKNKESPTKAIVRLREHINLLSKKQSHLRTQITNQENEARIFLTKGNKVMAKNALKKKKTIEQLLSKVEGTMESMEQQLFSIESANLNLETMRAMQEGAKAMKTIHSGLDIDKVDETMDEIREQVELGDEISDAISRPLITGANEVDEDELDEELDMLAQENANQETSKIVNNNVNAAPISENKVSLPSVPSNKIKQSENSVKDGEEEEDEEDEDEKALRELQAEMGL
;
A
#
# COMPACT_ATOMS: atom_id res chain seq x y z
N MET A 1 35.84 15.97 50.23
CA MET A 1 34.94 14.82 50.38
C MET A 1 33.69 15.11 49.58
N TRP A 2 33.56 14.36 48.50
CA TRP A 2 32.40 14.23 47.63
C TRP A 2 31.27 13.56 48.44
N SER A 3 29.97 13.75 48.24
CA SER A 3 29.22 13.42 47.03
C SER A 3 27.71 13.69 47.26
N SER A 4 26.95 13.74 46.17
CA SER A 4 25.47 13.72 46.09
C SER A 4 24.71 15.04 45.87
N LEU A 5 25.02 15.75 44.79
CA LEU A 5 24.04 16.65 44.14
C LEU A 5 23.98 16.49 42.61
N PHE A 6 24.44 15.37 42.07
CA PHE A 6 24.34 15.08 40.63
C PHE A 6 23.91 13.63 40.39
N GLY A 7 22.74 13.29 40.92
CA GLY A 7 22.02 12.06 40.61
C GLY A 7 21.00 12.33 39.52
N TRP A 8 21.46 12.50 38.28
CA TRP A 8 20.68 12.24 37.08
C TRP A 8 20.12 10.83 37.22
N THR A 9 18.88 10.70 37.69
CA THR A 9 18.14 9.44 37.63
C THR A 9 17.60 9.34 36.21
N SER A 10 18.40 8.70 35.35
CA SER A 10 17.96 8.19 34.06
C SER A 10 17.01 7.01 34.34
N SER A 11 15.76 7.31 34.67
CA SER A 11 14.73 6.29 34.92
C SER A 11 13.55 6.44 33.97
N ASN A 12 13.75 6.99 32.77
CA ASN A 12 12.69 7.15 31.77
C ASN A 12 12.78 6.18 30.58
N ALA A 13 13.56 5.10 30.70
CA ALA A 13 13.68 4.08 29.66
C ALA A 13 12.66 2.92 29.78
N LYS A 14 11.76 2.94 30.78
CA LYS A 14 10.83 1.82 31.06
C LYS A 14 9.40 1.98 30.55
N ASN A 15 9.04 3.06 29.85
CA ASN A 15 7.66 3.24 29.41
C ASN A 15 7.50 3.85 28.01
N LYS A 16 8.43 3.56 27.10
CA LYS A 16 8.18 3.81 25.68
C LYS A 16 7.33 2.64 25.18
N GLU A 17 6.01 2.74 25.37
CA GLU A 17 5.09 1.78 24.74
C GLU A 17 5.40 1.75 23.24
N SER A 18 5.74 0.55 22.75
CA SER A 18 5.99 0.38 21.31
C SER A 18 4.73 0.79 20.55
N PRO A 19 4.84 1.50 19.41
CA PRO A 19 3.70 1.80 18.54
C PRO A 19 2.85 0.56 18.25
N THR A 20 3.47 -0.61 18.10
CA THR A 20 2.78 -1.90 17.93
C THR A 20 1.88 -2.26 19.13
N LYS A 21 2.34 -2.01 20.36
CA LYS A 21 1.56 -2.28 21.58
C LYS A 21 0.36 -1.34 21.69
N ALA A 22 0.54 -0.08 21.32
CA ALA A 22 -0.57 0.90 21.26
C ALA A 22 -1.61 0.52 20.19
N ILE A 23 -1.15 0.10 19.00
CA ILE A 23 -2.01 -0.41 17.92
C ILE A 23 -2.84 -1.61 18.39
N VAL A 24 -2.21 -2.60 19.03
CA VAL A 24 -2.90 -3.80 19.53
C VAL A 24 -3.99 -3.42 20.54
N ARG A 25 -3.66 -2.59 21.54
CA ARG A 25 -4.62 -2.15 22.54
C ARG A 25 -5.77 -1.34 21.97
N LEU A 26 -5.50 -0.46 21.00
CA LEU A 26 -6.55 0.29 20.31
C LEU A 26 -7.50 -0.66 19.58
N ARG A 27 -6.98 -1.68 18.89
CA ARG A 27 -7.80 -2.69 18.20
C ARG A 27 -8.63 -3.54 19.18
N GLU A 28 -8.04 -3.96 20.30
CA GLU A 28 -8.76 -4.66 21.37
C GLU A 28 -9.90 -3.80 21.92
N HIS A 29 -9.64 -2.53 22.20
CA HIS A 29 -10.66 -1.62 22.73
C HIS A 29 -11.76 -1.31 21.69
N ILE A 30 -11.41 -1.16 20.41
CA ILE A 30 -12.39 -1.03 19.31
C ILE A 30 -13.27 -2.29 19.24
N ASN A 31 -12.69 -3.48 19.37
CA ASN A 31 -13.45 -4.73 19.39
C ASN A 31 -14.43 -4.78 20.58
N LEU A 32 -13.97 -4.38 21.77
CA LEU A 32 -14.82 -4.27 22.95
C LEU A 32 -16.00 -3.30 22.74
N LEU A 33 -15.71 -2.12 22.18
CA LEU A 33 -16.75 -1.14 21.86
C LEU A 33 -17.73 -1.67 20.81
N SER A 34 -17.27 -2.49 19.85
CA SER A 34 -18.11 -3.14 18.84
C SER A 34 -19.07 -4.15 19.46
N LYS A 35 -18.60 -4.99 20.38
CA LYS A 35 -19.47 -5.89 21.16
C LYS A 35 -20.50 -5.10 21.97
N LYS A 36 -20.06 -4.04 22.66
CA LYS A 36 -20.96 -3.14 23.40
C LYS A 36 -21.99 -2.47 22.49
N GLN A 37 -21.60 -2.05 21.29
CA GLN A 37 -22.49 -1.47 20.28
C GLN A 37 -23.57 -2.48 19.86
N SER A 38 -23.19 -3.74 19.61
CA SER A 38 -24.13 -4.82 19.29
C SER A 38 -25.15 -5.02 20.41
N HIS A 39 -24.67 -5.18 21.64
CA HIS A 39 -25.52 -5.36 22.81
C HIS A 39 -26.49 -4.19 23.03
N LEU A 40 -26.03 -2.94 22.86
CA LEU A 40 -26.90 -1.77 22.95
C LEU A 40 -27.96 -1.73 21.84
N ARG A 41 -27.66 -2.21 20.63
CA ARG A 41 -28.64 -2.33 19.54
C ARG A 41 -29.70 -3.39 19.85
N THR A 42 -29.32 -4.53 20.40
CA THR A 42 -30.26 -5.56 20.87
C THR A 42 -31.20 -4.96 21.93
N GLN A 43 -30.66 -4.30 22.96
CA GLN A 43 -31.50 -3.65 23.98
C GLN A 43 -32.46 -2.60 23.41
N ILE A 44 -32.05 -1.83 22.39
CA ILE A 44 -32.93 -0.87 21.70
C ILE A 44 -34.11 -1.59 21.05
N THR A 45 -33.86 -2.71 20.36
CA THR A 45 -34.89 -3.55 19.76
C THR A 45 -35.83 -4.13 20.82
N ASN A 46 -35.29 -4.62 21.93
CA ASN A 46 -36.08 -5.18 23.04
C ASN A 46 -37.02 -4.13 23.65
N GLN A 47 -36.50 -2.92 23.92
CA GLN A 47 -37.31 -1.83 24.44
C GLN A 47 -38.37 -1.34 23.44
N GLU A 48 -38.10 -1.43 22.14
CA GLU A 48 -39.10 -1.17 21.11
C GLU A 48 -40.21 -2.22 21.08
N ASN A 49 -39.85 -3.51 21.16
CA ASN A 49 -40.81 -4.62 21.23
C ASN A 49 -41.66 -4.54 22.50
N GLU A 50 -41.04 -4.27 23.66
CA GLU A 50 -41.72 -4.08 24.93
C GLU A 50 -42.73 -2.91 24.85
N ALA A 51 -42.34 -1.79 24.25
CA ALA A 51 -43.24 -0.67 24.01
C ALA A 51 -44.44 -1.05 23.12
N ARG A 52 -44.22 -1.81 22.05
CA ARG A 52 -45.29 -2.32 21.17
C ARG A 52 -46.25 -3.22 21.94
N ILE A 53 -45.74 -4.15 22.76
CA ILE A 53 -46.55 -5.05 23.60
C ILE A 53 -47.42 -4.27 24.60
N PHE A 54 -46.86 -3.25 25.25
CA PHE A 54 -47.65 -2.43 26.17
C PHE A 54 -48.74 -1.61 25.45
N LEU A 55 -48.48 -1.16 24.22
CA LEU A 55 -49.48 -0.47 23.40
C LEU A 55 -50.63 -1.41 23.00
N THR A 56 -50.35 -2.65 22.58
CA THR A 56 -51.41 -3.62 22.22
C THR A 56 -52.27 -4.00 23.42
N LYS A 57 -51.69 -4.01 24.63
CA LYS A 57 -52.40 -4.20 25.91
C LYS A 57 -53.11 -2.93 26.42
N GLY A 58 -53.06 -1.81 25.69
CA GLY A 58 -53.68 -0.54 26.07
C GLY A 58 -52.95 0.23 27.19
N ASN A 59 -51.80 -0.24 27.65
CA ASN A 59 -51.03 0.37 28.75
C ASN A 59 -50.06 1.44 28.24
N LYS A 60 -50.60 2.62 27.92
CA LYS A 60 -49.84 3.75 27.37
C LYS A 60 -48.73 4.28 28.28
N VAL A 61 -48.88 4.16 29.61
CA VAL A 61 -47.88 4.64 30.58
C VAL A 61 -46.62 3.79 30.51
N MET A 62 -46.78 2.47 30.51
CA MET A 62 -45.65 1.53 30.41
C MET A 62 -44.96 1.62 29.05
N ALA A 63 -45.74 1.75 27.95
CA ALA A 63 -45.17 1.97 26.62
C ALA A 63 -44.31 3.24 26.56
N LYS A 64 -44.77 4.35 27.16
CA LYS A 64 -44.00 5.60 27.22
C LYS A 64 -42.70 5.43 28.03
N ASN A 65 -42.71 4.63 29.09
CA ASN A 65 -41.51 4.37 29.89
C ASN A 65 -40.48 3.52 29.12
N ALA A 66 -40.93 2.48 28.40
CA ALA A 66 -40.05 1.69 27.52
C ALA A 66 -39.42 2.57 26.42
N LEU A 67 -40.19 3.46 25.79
CA LEU A 67 -39.65 4.41 24.80
C LEU A 67 -38.63 5.39 25.40
N LYS A 68 -38.80 5.83 26.65
CA LYS A 68 -37.80 6.67 27.34
C LYS A 68 -36.49 5.90 27.58
N LYS A 69 -36.58 4.64 28.00
CA LYS A 69 -35.41 3.76 28.16
C LYS A 69 -34.70 3.57 26.82
N LYS A 70 -35.44 3.20 25.77
CA LYS A 70 -34.95 3.12 24.38
C LYS A 70 -34.17 4.38 24.01
N LYS A 71 -34.74 5.57 24.24
CA LYS A 71 -34.10 6.84 23.88
C LYS A 71 -32.78 7.09 24.64
N THR A 72 -32.71 6.66 25.90
CA THR A 72 -31.50 6.77 26.72
C THR A 72 -30.40 5.83 26.20
N ILE A 73 -30.78 4.61 25.79
CA ILE A 73 -29.85 3.63 25.21
C ILE A 73 -29.36 4.11 23.82
N GLU A 74 -30.22 4.69 22.99
CA GLU A 74 -29.81 5.34 21.71
C GLU A 74 -28.76 6.43 21.93
N GLN A 75 -28.91 7.25 22.98
CA GLN A 75 -27.92 8.28 23.31
C GLN A 75 -26.59 7.67 23.76
N LEU A 76 -26.63 6.54 24.49
CA LEU A 76 -25.42 5.82 24.88
C LEU A 76 -24.74 5.16 23.67
N LEU A 77 -25.52 4.55 22.77
CA LEU A 77 -25.04 3.99 21.51
C LEU A 77 -24.29 5.03 20.69
N SER A 78 -24.89 6.22 20.51
CA SER A 78 -24.24 7.32 19.77
C SER A 78 -22.92 7.76 20.40
N LYS A 79 -22.80 7.77 21.74
CA LYS A 79 -21.52 8.06 22.41
C LYS A 79 -20.48 6.96 22.19
N VAL A 80 -20.89 5.70 22.22
CA VAL A 80 -20.01 4.55 21.94
C VAL A 80 -19.50 4.62 20.51
N GLU A 81 -20.37 4.90 19.54
CA GLU A 81 -20.03 5.04 18.13
C GLU A 81 -19.04 6.20 17.90
N GLY A 82 -19.27 7.37 18.51
CA GLY A 82 -18.31 8.49 18.40
C GLY A 82 -16.97 8.22 19.08
N THR A 83 -16.96 7.42 20.16
CA THR A 83 -15.71 7.00 20.82
C THR A 83 -14.93 6.02 19.95
N MET A 84 -15.63 5.07 19.32
CA MET A 84 -15.05 4.12 18.39
C MET A 84 -14.42 4.83 17.19
N GLU A 85 -15.14 5.76 16.56
CA GLU A 85 -14.63 6.57 15.44
C GLU A 85 -13.35 7.33 15.85
N SER A 86 -13.36 7.93 17.04
CA SER A 86 -12.18 8.64 17.56
C SER A 86 -10.97 7.71 17.74
N MET A 87 -11.18 6.46 18.19
CA MET A 87 -10.11 5.46 18.33
C MET A 87 -9.61 4.96 16.98
N GLU A 88 -10.48 4.77 16.00
CA GLU A 88 -10.12 4.39 14.63
C GLU A 88 -9.27 5.47 13.96
N GLN A 89 -9.62 6.74 14.13
CA GLN A 89 -8.82 7.87 13.65
C GLN A 89 -7.41 7.90 14.29
N GLN A 90 -7.32 7.61 15.59
CA GLN A 90 -6.03 7.50 16.29
C GLN A 90 -5.21 6.31 15.78
N LEU A 91 -5.83 5.16 15.59
CA LEU A 91 -5.20 3.97 15.03
C LEU A 91 -4.58 4.26 13.66
N PHE A 92 -5.37 4.85 12.76
CA PHE A 92 -4.91 5.27 11.44
C PHE A 92 -3.74 6.26 11.52
N SER A 93 -3.83 7.24 12.41
CA SER A 93 -2.78 8.24 12.61
C SER A 93 -1.45 7.61 13.07
N ILE A 94 -1.51 6.64 13.98
CA ILE A 94 -0.31 5.92 14.46
C ILE A 94 0.28 5.04 13.35
N GLU A 95 -0.55 4.35 12.58
CA GLU A 95 -0.10 3.53 11.44
C GLU A 95 0.58 4.40 10.37
N SER A 96 -0.02 5.55 10.03
CA SER A 96 0.57 6.53 9.12
C SER A 96 1.89 7.10 9.66
N ALA A 97 1.95 7.44 10.95
CA ALA A 97 3.17 7.94 11.57
C ALA A 97 4.31 6.91 11.54
N ASN A 98 4.01 5.62 11.74
CA ASN A 98 4.99 4.54 11.61
C ASN A 98 5.52 4.41 10.18
N LEU A 99 4.65 4.48 9.17
CA LEU A 99 5.06 4.44 7.77
C LEU A 99 5.94 5.64 7.40
N ASN A 100 5.57 6.84 7.86
CA ASN A 100 6.36 8.05 7.64
C ASN A 100 7.74 7.96 8.31
N LEU A 101 7.80 7.43 9.53
CA LEU A 101 9.06 7.20 10.25
C LEU A 101 9.99 6.26 9.47
N GLU A 102 9.44 5.17 8.94
CA GLU A 102 10.22 4.20 8.16
C GLU A 102 10.73 4.80 6.84
N THR A 103 9.88 5.57 6.17
CA THR A 103 10.27 6.33 4.97
C THR A 103 11.42 7.29 5.28
N MET A 104 11.33 8.03 6.38
CA MET A 104 12.40 8.94 6.82
C MET A 104 13.70 8.21 7.14
N ARG A 105 13.65 7.00 7.73
CA ARG A 105 14.83 6.18 7.97
C ARG A 105 15.51 5.76 6.67
N ALA A 106 14.74 5.26 5.71
CA ALA A 106 15.26 4.90 4.39
C ALA A 106 15.90 6.11 3.68
N MET A 107 15.25 7.27 3.74
CA MET A 107 15.83 8.52 3.22
C MET A 107 17.13 8.90 3.93
N GLN A 108 17.21 8.75 5.26
CA GLN A 108 18.41 9.03 6.03
C GLN A 108 19.56 8.08 5.67
N GLU A 109 19.27 6.79 5.44
CA GLU A 109 20.24 5.81 4.97
C GLU A 109 20.75 6.15 3.57
N GLY A 110 19.85 6.49 2.65
CA GLY A 110 20.23 6.98 1.32
C GLY A 110 21.10 8.23 1.38
N ALA A 111 20.75 9.19 2.22
CA ALA A 111 21.56 10.40 2.43
C ALA A 111 22.95 10.09 2.98
N LYS A 112 23.07 9.12 3.90
CA LYS A 112 24.38 8.66 4.40
C LYS A 112 25.20 7.98 3.30
N ALA A 113 24.58 7.10 2.50
CA ALA A 113 25.25 6.45 1.38
C ALA A 113 25.77 7.47 0.35
N MET A 114 24.93 8.45 -0.02
CA MET A 114 25.32 9.56 -0.89
C MET A 114 26.46 10.38 -0.30
N LYS A 115 26.44 10.67 1.00
CA LYS A 115 27.54 11.37 1.68
C LYS A 115 28.84 10.58 1.60
N THR A 116 28.79 9.25 1.77
CA THR A 116 29.98 8.39 1.64
C THR A 116 30.53 8.39 0.21
N ILE A 117 29.66 8.26 -0.80
CA ILE A 117 30.06 8.33 -2.22
C ILE A 117 30.76 9.66 -2.51
N HIS A 118 30.16 10.77 -2.09
CA HIS A 118 30.75 12.10 -2.28
C HIS A 118 32.00 12.34 -1.44
N SER A 119 32.13 11.74 -0.26
CA SER A 119 33.36 11.85 0.54
C SER A 119 34.55 11.09 -0.08
N GLY A 120 34.29 10.11 -0.95
CA GLY A 120 35.33 9.47 -1.77
C GLY A 120 35.76 10.31 -2.96
N LEU A 121 34.89 11.21 -3.43
CA LEU A 121 35.11 12.24 -4.45
C LEU A 121 35.65 13.52 -3.78
N ASP A 122 36.83 13.42 -3.18
CA ASP A 122 37.51 14.60 -2.65
C ASP A 122 37.87 15.54 -3.80
N ILE A 123 37.66 16.85 -3.66
CA ILE A 123 37.94 17.82 -4.74
C ILE A 123 39.41 17.71 -5.18
N ASP A 124 40.30 17.43 -4.23
CA ASP A 124 41.73 17.23 -4.47
C ASP A 124 42.01 16.00 -5.34
N LYS A 125 41.22 14.93 -5.22
CA LYS A 125 41.33 13.74 -6.09
C LYS A 125 40.75 13.97 -7.47
N VAL A 126 39.73 14.82 -7.57
CA VAL A 126 39.17 15.24 -8.86
C VAL A 126 40.18 16.12 -9.60
N ASP A 127 40.87 17.02 -8.90
CA ASP A 127 41.94 17.83 -9.49
C ASP A 127 43.15 16.96 -9.91
N GLU A 128 43.59 16.02 -9.07
CA GLU A 128 44.66 15.06 -9.40
C GLU A 128 44.32 14.20 -10.63
N THR A 129 43.09 13.67 -10.70
CA THR A 129 42.65 12.90 -11.88
C THR A 129 42.51 13.77 -13.13
N MET A 130 42.11 15.03 -13.01
CA MET A 130 42.06 15.96 -14.14
C MET A 130 43.46 16.35 -14.62
N ASP A 131 44.44 16.44 -13.72
CA ASP A 131 45.84 16.67 -14.07
C ASP A 131 46.44 15.44 -14.77
N GLU A 132 46.17 14.22 -14.30
CA GLU A 132 46.53 12.98 -15.03
C GLU A 132 45.89 12.92 -16.42
N ILE A 133 44.62 13.32 -16.56
CA ILE A 133 43.95 13.38 -17.86
C ILE A 133 44.64 14.38 -18.79
N ARG A 134 45.01 15.57 -18.29
CA ARG A 134 45.74 16.57 -19.08
C ARG A 134 47.10 16.04 -19.54
N GLU A 135 47.85 15.39 -18.65
CA GLU A 135 49.13 14.77 -18.98
C GLU A 135 48.96 13.66 -20.03
N GLN A 136 47.92 12.83 -19.93
CA GLN A 136 47.63 11.79 -20.93
C GLN A 136 47.17 12.36 -22.28
N VAL A 137 46.44 13.47 -22.29
CA VAL A 137 46.06 14.17 -23.52
C VAL A 137 47.30 14.79 -24.16
N GLU A 138 48.17 15.46 -23.40
CA GLU A 138 49.42 16.03 -23.89
C GLU A 138 50.36 14.94 -24.43
N LEU A 139 50.46 13.79 -23.77
CA LEU A 139 51.19 12.63 -24.26
C LEU A 139 50.58 12.07 -25.57
N GLY A 140 49.25 12.01 -25.65
CA GLY A 140 48.54 11.63 -26.86
C GLY A 140 48.84 12.55 -28.04
N ASP A 141 48.87 13.86 -27.80
CA ASP A 141 49.22 14.88 -28.78
C ASP A 141 50.70 14.79 -29.18
N GLU A 142 51.62 14.54 -28.24
CA GLU A 142 53.04 14.34 -28.52
C GLU A 142 53.30 13.05 -29.33
N ILE A 143 52.57 11.96 -29.03
CA ILE A 143 52.60 10.73 -29.84
C ILE A 143 52.03 11.01 -31.24
N SER A 144 50.92 11.75 -31.34
CA SER A 144 50.34 12.12 -32.62
C SER A 144 51.31 12.96 -33.44
N ASP A 145 51.95 13.96 -32.83
CA ASP A 145 52.99 14.79 -33.46
C ASP A 145 54.22 13.95 -33.85
N ALA A 146 54.66 13.02 -33.01
CA ALA A 146 55.78 12.13 -33.29
C ALA A 146 55.51 11.09 -34.39
N ILE A 147 54.26 10.61 -34.52
CA ILE A 147 53.84 9.69 -35.59
C ILE A 147 53.61 10.46 -36.90
N SER A 148 53.07 11.67 -36.81
CA SER A 148 52.81 12.54 -37.95
C SER A 148 54.06 13.28 -38.44
N ARG A 149 55.18 13.23 -37.70
CA ARG A 149 56.52 13.53 -38.22
C ARG A 149 56.84 12.55 -39.34
N PRO A 150 56.93 13.00 -40.61
CA PRO A 150 57.10 12.08 -41.72
C PRO A 150 58.47 11.41 -41.62
N LEU A 151 58.49 10.13 -41.26
CA LEU A 151 59.73 9.33 -41.24
C LEU A 151 60.15 8.87 -42.65
N ILE A 152 59.31 9.10 -43.67
CA ILE A 152 59.60 8.76 -45.05
C ILE A 152 59.11 9.89 -45.98
N THR A 153 60.05 10.60 -46.60
CA THR A 153 59.82 11.23 -47.90
C THR A 153 59.68 10.11 -48.93
N GLY A 154 58.44 9.84 -49.36
CA GLY A 154 58.12 9.00 -50.52
C GLY A 154 57.82 7.54 -50.19
N ALA A 155 56.53 7.21 -50.05
CA ALA A 155 55.90 5.94 -50.46
C ALA A 155 54.48 5.89 -49.90
N ASN A 156 53.52 6.26 -50.74
CA ASN A 156 52.20 5.66 -50.92
C ASN A 156 51.33 6.69 -51.65
N GLU A 157 51.66 6.95 -52.91
CA GLU A 157 50.63 7.37 -53.85
C GLU A 157 49.69 6.16 -53.98
N VAL A 158 48.52 6.28 -53.36
CA VAL A 158 47.41 5.37 -53.58
C VAL A 158 47.02 5.56 -55.05
N ASP A 159 46.95 4.47 -55.81
CA ASP A 159 46.51 4.53 -57.20
C ASP A 159 45.00 4.82 -57.21
N GLU A 160 44.62 6.06 -57.50
CA GLU A 160 43.23 6.53 -57.45
C GLU A 160 42.34 5.71 -58.40
N ASP A 161 42.91 5.15 -59.48
CA ASP A 161 42.19 4.32 -60.46
C ASP A 161 41.74 2.96 -59.86
N GLU A 162 42.54 2.35 -58.97
CA GLU A 162 42.17 1.11 -58.26
C GLU A 162 41.05 1.37 -57.24
N LEU A 163 41.07 2.55 -56.61
CA LEU A 163 40.09 2.96 -55.61
C LEU A 163 38.74 3.30 -56.26
N ASP A 164 38.75 3.91 -57.44
CA ASP A 164 37.54 4.20 -58.22
C ASP A 164 36.88 2.90 -58.73
N GLU A 165 37.65 1.90 -59.17
CA GLU A 165 37.11 0.58 -59.54
C GLU A 165 36.47 -0.13 -58.33
N GLU A 166 37.10 -0.09 -57.15
CA GLU A 166 36.54 -0.67 -55.93
C GLU A 166 35.24 0.05 -55.50
N LEU A 167 35.20 1.39 -55.64
CA LEU A 167 34.04 2.21 -55.32
C LEU A 167 32.85 1.91 -56.24
N ASP A 168 33.09 1.78 -57.55
CA ASP A 168 32.04 1.42 -58.52
C ASP A 168 31.47 0.02 -58.25
N MET A 169 32.32 -0.92 -57.83
CA MET A 169 31.90 -2.27 -57.45
C MET A 169 30.96 -2.25 -56.22
N LEU A 170 31.30 -1.46 -55.19
CA LEU A 170 30.48 -1.28 -53.99
C LEU A 170 29.14 -0.58 -54.27
N ALA A 171 29.11 0.34 -55.24
CA ALA A 171 27.88 1.01 -55.65
C ALA A 171 26.89 0.03 -56.33
N GLN A 172 27.39 -0.86 -57.19
CA GLN A 172 26.54 -1.88 -57.84
C GLN A 172 26.00 -2.92 -56.85
N GLU A 173 26.79 -3.31 -55.84
CA GLU A 173 26.33 -4.24 -54.81
C GLU A 173 25.15 -3.65 -54.00
N ASN A 174 25.21 -2.37 -53.63
CA ASN A 174 24.13 -1.70 -52.89
C ASN A 174 22.83 -1.58 -53.70
N ALA A 175 22.91 -1.30 -55.00
CA ALA A 175 21.72 -1.20 -55.86
C ALA A 175 20.96 -2.54 -55.98
N ASN A 176 21.68 -3.67 -56.01
CA ASN A 176 21.06 -5.00 -56.07
C ASN A 176 20.36 -5.39 -54.75
N GLN A 177 20.80 -4.85 -53.61
CA GLN A 177 20.15 -5.09 -52.32
C GLN A 177 18.84 -4.31 -52.12
N GLU A 178 18.66 -3.16 -52.78
CA GLU A 178 17.41 -2.40 -52.70
C GLU A 178 16.27 -3.00 -53.54
N THR A 179 16.57 -3.55 -54.72
CA THR A 179 15.57 -4.21 -55.57
C THR A 179 14.98 -5.48 -54.93
N SER A 180 15.77 -6.17 -54.10
CA SER A 180 15.34 -7.36 -53.36
C SER A 180 14.34 -7.07 -52.23
N LYS A 181 14.26 -5.83 -51.73
CA LYS A 181 13.35 -5.44 -50.63
C LYS A 181 11.93 -5.10 -51.10
N ILE A 182 11.75 -4.74 -52.38
CA ILE A 182 10.45 -4.29 -52.91
C ILE A 182 9.50 -5.46 -53.23
N VAL A 183 10.03 -6.67 -53.49
CA VAL A 183 9.23 -7.84 -53.88
C VAL A 183 8.46 -8.48 -52.70
N ASN A 184 8.85 -8.23 -51.45
CA ASN A 184 8.34 -8.98 -50.29
C ASN A 184 7.08 -8.38 -49.60
N ASN A 185 6.54 -7.25 -50.08
CA ASN A 185 5.48 -6.51 -49.38
C ASN A 185 4.06 -6.65 -49.98
N ASN A 186 3.77 -7.68 -50.78
CA ASN A 186 2.43 -7.85 -51.36
C ASN A 186 1.85 -9.27 -51.20
N VAL A 187 1.13 -9.53 -50.11
CA VAL A 187 0.02 -10.50 -50.02
C VAL A 187 -0.93 -10.22 -48.82
N ASN A 188 -1.98 -9.44 -49.08
CA ASN A 188 -3.43 -9.55 -48.71
C ASN A 188 -3.84 -10.30 -47.41
N ALA A 189 -4.50 -9.69 -46.41
CA ALA A 189 -5.89 -9.16 -46.32
C ALA A 189 -7.01 -10.24 -46.20
N ALA A 190 -7.72 -10.26 -45.06
CA ALA A 190 -8.86 -11.13 -44.69
C ALA A 190 -10.20 -10.74 -45.37
N PRO A 191 -11.27 -11.57 -45.34
CA PRO A 191 -12.43 -11.23 -44.45
C PRO A 191 -13.40 -12.38 -43.97
N ILE A 192 -14.11 -12.09 -42.86
CA ILE A 192 -15.49 -12.40 -42.34
C ILE A 192 -16.21 -13.77 -42.51
N SER A 193 -16.91 -14.23 -41.45
CA SER A 193 -18.35 -14.62 -41.47
C SER A 193 -18.95 -14.90 -40.08
N GLU A 194 -20.21 -14.46 -39.89
CA GLU A 194 -21.06 -14.53 -38.70
C GLU A 194 -21.63 -15.93 -38.46
N ASN A 195 -21.79 -16.37 -37.19
CA ASN A 195 -22.71 -17.47 -36.88
C ASN A 195 -23.35 -17.35 -35.50
N LYS A 196 -24.69 -17.47 -35.49
CA LYS A 196 -25.62 -17.24 -34.38
C LYS A 196 -25.84 -18.57 -33.63
N VAL A 197 -25.47 -18.66 -32.35
CA VAL A 197 -25.67 -19.88 -31.53
C VAL A 197 -26.84 -19.69 -30.56
N SER A 198 -27.79 -20.62 -30.58
CA SER A 198 -28.99 -20.64 -29.73
C SER A 198 -28.71 -21.23 -28.34
N LEU A 199 -29.24 -20.62 -27.29
CA LEU A 199 -29.16 -21.10 -25.90
C LEU A 199 -30.35 -22.02 -25.53
N PRO A 200 -30.18 -22.97 -24.58
CA PRO A 200 -31.20 -23.95 -24.19
C PRO A 200 -32.24 -23.40 -23.19
N SER A 201 -33.44 -24.00 -23.20
CA SER A 201 -34.61 -23.60 -22.38
C SER A 201 -34.52 -24.08 -20.92
N VAL A 202 -34.91 -23.22 -19.97
CA VAL A 202 -34.98 -23.52 -18.53
C VAL A 202 -36.36 -24.12 -18.16
N PRO A 203 -36.46 -25.09 -17.23
CA PRO A 203 -37.75 -25.64 -16.81
C PRO A 203 -38.50 -24.71 -15.85
N SER A 204 -39.81 -24.57 -16.05
CA SER A 204 -40.74 -23.84 -15.19
C SER A 204 -41.46 -24.82 -14.27
N ASN A 205 -41.13 -24.84 -12.97
CA ASN A 205 -41.93 -25.56 -11.98
C ASN A 205 -42.09 -24.75 -10.69
N LYS A 206 -43.34 -24.66 -10.21
CA LYS A 206 -43.77 -23.86 -9.05
C LYS A 206 -43.38 -24.49 -7.72
N ILE A 207 -43.07 -23.61 -6.76
CA ILE A 207 -42.69 -23.86 -5.36
C ILE A 207 -43.88 -24.46 -4.59
N LYS A 208 -43.64 -25.49 -3.77
CA LYS A 208 -44.57 -25.95 -2.72
C LYS A 208 -44.11 -25.42 -1.36
N GLN A 209 -45.05 -24.78 -0.66
CA GLN A 209 -44.97 -24.42 0.75
C GLN A 209 -44.91 -25.68 1.61
N SER A 210 -44.08 -25.68 2.65
CA SER A 210 -44.26 -26.55 3.82
C SER A 210 -44.20 -25.68 5.07
N GLU A 211 -45.34 -25.63 5.77
CA GLU A 211 -45.48 -25.15 7.13
C GLU A 211 -44.55 -25.96 8.06
N ASN A 212 -43.84 -25.28 8.96
CA ASN A 212 -43.53 -25.86 10.26
C ASN A 212 -43.36 -24.77 11.33
N SER A 213 -44.40 -24.64 12.14
CA SER A 213 -44.36 -24.77 13.60
C SER A 213 -43.30 -24.00 14.40
N VAL A 214 -43.78 -22.89 14.98
CA VAL A 214 -43.35 -22.18 16.20
C VAL A 214 -42.52 -23.02 17.18
N LYS A 215 -41.29 -22.57 17.43
CA LYS A 215 -40.53 -22.70 18.69
C LYS A 215 -39.59 -21.49 18.78
N ASP A 216 -40.07 -20.39 19.33
CA ASP A 216 -39.24 -19.26 19.74
C ASP A 216 -39.71 -18.84 21.13
N GLY A 217 -38.80 -18.83 22.09
CA GLY A 217 -39.10 -18.40 23.46
C GLY A 217 -38.05 -18.71 24.51
N GLU A 218 -37.06 -19.58 24.23
CA GLU A 218 -36.03 -19.94 25.22
C GLU A 218 -34.59 -19.65 24.75
N GLU A 219 -34.35 -19.34 23.47
CA GLU A 219 -32.98 -19.09 22.96
C GLU A 219 -32.51 -17.63 23.13
N GLU A 220 -33.42 -16.63 23.22
CA GLU A 220 -33.01 -15.22 23.33
C GLU A 220 -32.51 -14.81 24.73
N GLU A 221 -32.99 -15.44 25.82
CA GLU A 221 -32.46 -15.14 27.17
C GLU A 221 -31.06 -15.73 27.38
N ASP A 222 -30.78 -16.92 26.83
CA ASP A 222 -29.48 -17.58 26.96
C ASP A 222 -28.38 -16.85 26.16
N GLU A 223 -28.69 -16.30 24.97
CA GLU A 223 -27.74 -15.52 24.18
C GLU A 223 -27.40 -14.16 24.81
N GLU A 224 -28.38 -13.49 25.45
CA GLU A 224 -28.16 -12.19 26.12
C GLU A 224 -27.21 -12.29 27.32
N ASP A 225 -27.31 -13.38 28.10
CA ASP A 225 -26.43 -13.66 29.24
C ASP A 225 -25.00 -13.98 28.79
N GLU A 226 -24.83 -14.67 27.65
CA GLU A 226 -23.52 -14.98 27.09
C GLU A 226 -22.80 -13.72 26.58
N ASP A 227 -23.50 -12.82 25.89
CA ASP A 227 -22.94 -11.56 25.41
C ASP A 227 -22.53 -10.62 26.55
N GLU A 228 -23.35 -10.51 27.61
CA GLU A 228 -23.02 -9.70 28.79
C GLU A 228 -21.82 -10.28 29.55
N LYS A 229 -21.75 -11.61 29.66
CA LYS A 229 -20.62 -12.31 30.28
C LYS A 229 -19.34 -12.13 29.47
N ALA A 230 -19.41 -12.29 28.14
CA ALA A 230 -18.28 -12.06 27.25
C ALA A 230 -17.78 -10.62 27.33
N LEU A 231 -18.69 -9.63 27.45
CA LEU A 231 -18.31 -8.23 27.60
C LEU A 231 -17.62 -7.96 28.94
N ARG A 232 -18.10 -8.56 30.04
CA ARG A 232 -17.47 -8.43 31.38
C ARG A 232 -16.10 -9.09 31.44
N GLU A 233 -15.96 -10.27 30.87
CA GLU A 233 -14.68 -10.99 30.85
C GLU A 233 -13.61 -10.21 30.07
N LEU A 234 -13.99 -9.64 28.93
CA LEU A 234 -13.10 -8.83 28.11
C LEU A 234 -12.74 -7.48 28.77
N GLN A 235 -13.67 -6.88 29.53
CA GLN A 235 -13.37 -5.72 30.38
C GLN A 235 -12.38 -6.05 31.49
N ALA A 236 -12.55 -7.20 32.14
CA ALA A 236 -11.65 -7.66 33.22
C ALA A 236 -10.24 -8.01 32.70
N GLU A 237 -10.14 -8.63 31.52
CA GLU A 237 -8.85 -8.95 30.89
C GLU A 237 -8.08 -7.69 30.47
N MET A 238 -8.79 -6.63 30.05
CA MET A 238 -8.19 -5.36 29.68
C MET A 238 -7.80 -4.45 30.85
N GLY A 239 -8.10 -4.82 32.10
CA GLY A 239 -7.70 -4.07 33.30
C GLY A 239 -8.37 -2.70 33.45
N LEU A 240 -9.58 -2.53 32.90
CA LEU A 240 -10.44 -1.35 33.05
C LEU A 240 -11.35 -1.44 34.27
#